data_AF-A0A1S8M995-F1
#
_entry.id   AF-A0A1S8M995-F1
#
_cell.length_a   1.000
_cell.length_b   1.000
_cell.length_c   1.000
_cell.angle_alpha   90.00
_cell.angle_beta   90.00
_cell.angle_gamma   90.00
#
_symmetry.space_group_name_H-M   'P 1'
#
loop_
_entity.id
_entity.type
_entity.pdbx_description
1 polymer ?
#
loop_
_entity_poly.entity_id
_entity_poly.type
_entity_poly.pdbx_seq_one_letter_code
_entity_poly.pdbx_strand_id
1 'polypeptide(L)'
;MRNINKFLTLIIALGIIFVFGSKVEAFQPVSHYVVIEQATSKLSENSLIRKAVEAYPNVAAWGSVGPDLGYMQIGSLGDYSPWGDRYHYYKVGSYASKQLQNALKSKDMKKIAFAAGWISHVTGDLACHGIYVNPECGVYLDNKDGRKQHKHMEAEAEPYAWVNIAGHSIADYNPSNMAGNIFKGVDDIPFDLMNETSEEVYGQSPSTAEEKLWATTLLAGLKTGVGYSYTDYNESKEFLSSNNREINLKCAFSQGINQCYKLLNYSENGDYAKFTDRWNLDVGKSNSPISSLTTIISTGTNIGSGTDDNIYFGIHLNNGIKKEWLLDKESYNDFENGATDEYYLYINDIDFLPKMVDKVWVRKESTGSIASNWLFKGLKIDVNGNDVLNSEPNEWMTSENSTAEFNADFSGVTNLEDPVF
;
A
#
# COMPACT_ATOMS: atom_id res chain seq x y z
N MET A 1 46.25 -23.76 -28.05
CA MET A 1 44.80 -23.47 -28.08
C MET A 1 44.35 -23.41 -26.63
N ARG A 2 44.56 -22.35 -25.85
CA ARG A 2 44.31 -20.90 -26.00
C ARG A 2 42.80 -20.57 -26.03
N ASN A 3 42.30 -20.18 -24.86
CA ASN A 3 41.27 -19.17 -24.60
C ASN A 3 39.91 -19.27 -25.31
N ILE A 4 39.03 -20.18 -24.87
CA ILE A 4 37.58 -19.98 -24.97
C ILE A 4 36.95 -20.67 -23.75
N ASN A 5 36.80 -19.97 -22.61
CA ASN A 5 35.90 -20.37 -21.49
C ASN A 5 35.87 -19.33 -20.34
N LYS A 6 35.96 -18.04 -20.67
CA LYS A 6 35.73 -16.94 -19.69
C LYS A 6 34.79 -15.85 -20.19
N PHE A 7 34.06 -16.10 -21.29
CA PHE A 7 33.17 -15.11 -21.89
C PHE A 7 31.68 -15.50 -21.89
N LEU A 8 31.32 -16.69 -21.40
CA LEU A 8 29.91 -17.13 -21.36
C LEU A 8 29.21 -16.84 -20.02
N THR A 9 29.94 -16.45 -18.97
CA THR A 9 29.37 -16.13 -17.65
C THR A 9 29.14 -14.63 -17.43
N LEU A 10 29.47 -13.78 -18.42
CA LEU A 10 29.31 -12.32 -18.31
C LEU A 10 28.25 -11.73 -19.24
N ILE A 11 27.54 -12.57 -20.02
CA ILE A 11 26.51 -12.11 -20.98
C ILE A 11 25.08 -12.39 -20.49
N ILE A 12 24.90 -13.21 -19.44
CA ILE A 12 23.57 -13.42 -18.83
C ILE A 12 23.19 -12.27 -17.87
N ALA A 13 24.15 -11.46 -17.41
CA ALA A 13 23.88 -10.31 -16.52
C ALA A 13 23.49 -9.01 -17.24
N LEU A 14 23.46 -8.98 -18.58
CA LEU A 14 23.18 -7.77 -19.38
C LEU A 14 22.01 -7.96 -20.37
N GLY A 15 21.28 -9.08 -20.28
CA GLY A 15 20.23 -9.48 -21.21
C GLY A 15 18.81 -9.53 -20.64
N ILE A 16 18.55 -8.90 -19.49
CA ILE A 16 17.20 -8.66 -18.96
C ILE A 16 17.08 -7.18 -18.60
N ILE A 17 17.32 -6.34 -19.61
CA ILE A 17 16.79 -4.98 -19.65
C ILE A 17 15.97 -4.98 -20.93
N PHE A 18 14.74 -4.48 -20.89
CA PHE A 18 13.66 -4.71 -21.86
C PHE A 18 12.86 -5.98 -21.61
N VAL A 19 12.04 -5.97 -20.55
CA VAL A 19 10.58 -5.76 -20.62
C VAL A 19 10.11 -5.67 -19.17
N PHE A 20 9.83 -4.46 -18.68
CA PHE A 20 8.98 -4.28 -17.50
C PHE A 20 7.85 -3.36 -17.91
N GLY A 21 6.76 -3.99 -18.36
CA GLY A 21 5.47 -3.35 -18.41
C GLY A 21 5.01 -3.06 -16.98
N SER A 22 4.41 -1.88 -16.82
CA SER A 22 3.46 -1.52 -15.75
C SER A 22 3.87 -1.73 -14.30
N LYS A 23 5.06 -1.29 -13.87
CA LYS A 23 5.28 -1.05 -12.43
C LYS A 23 4.16 -0.20 -11.86
N VAL A 24 3.49 -0.68 -10.82
CA VAL A 24 2.60 0.13 -9.99
C VAL A 24 3.52 1.15 -9.31
N GLU A 25 3.58 2.35 -9.88
CA GLU A 25 4.17 3.48 -9.17
C GLU A 25 3.03 4.02 -8.32
N ALA A 26 3.17 3.89 -7.00
CA ALA A 26 2.36 4.60 -6.02
C ALA A 26 2.58 6.11 -6.15
N PHE A 27 1.80 6.90 -5.40
CA PHE A 27 1.92 8.35 -5.41
C PHE A 27 3.38 8.77 -5.21
N GLN A 28 3.91 9.48 -6.21
CA GLN A 28 5.35 9.52 -6.40
C GLN A 28 6.12 10.19 -5.22
N PRO A 29 7.40 9.82 -4.99
CA PRO A 29 8.17 10.13 -3.79
C PRO A 29 8.17 11.58 -3.29
N VAL A 30 8.31 12.54 -4.19
CA VAL A 30 8.43 13.98 -3.91
C VAL A 30 7.14 14.52 -3.34
N SER A 31 5.99 14.06 -3.85
CA SER A 31 4.70 14.54 -3.37
C SER A 31 4.47 14.20 -1.90
N HIS A 32 4.83 13.00 -1.45
CA HIS A 32 4.75 12.63 -0.03
C HIS A 32 5.74 13.37 0.86
N TYR A 33 6.96 13.64 0.34
CA TYR A 33 7.94 14.48 1.02
C TYR A 33 7.40 15.91 1.23
N VAL A 34 6.74 16.48 0.22
CA VAL A 34 6.07 17.79 0.34
C VAL A 34 5.03 17.78 1.46
N VAL A 35 4.26 16.70 1.63
CA VAL A 35 3.27 16.61 2.72
C VAL A 35 3.94 16.72 4.09
N ILE A 36 5.02 15.97 4.37
CA ILE A 36 5.69 16.03 5.68
C ILE A 36 6.37 17.37 5.91
N GLU A 37 6.99 17.94 4.89
CA GLU A 37 7.64 19.25 4.98
C GLU A 37 6.63 20.33 5.39
N GLN A 38 5.50 20.38 4.68
CA GLN A 38 4.46 21.38 4.94
C GLN A 38 3.72 21.11 6.25
N ALA A 39 3.49 19.85 6.63
CA ALA A 39 2.86 19.50 7.91
C ALA A 39 3.76 19.88 9.10
N THR A 40 5.07 19.66 8.98
CA THR A 40 6.06 20.00 10.01
C THR A 40 6.08 21.50 10.31
N SER A 41 5.93 22.35 9.28
CA SER A 41 5.86 23.81 9.44
C SER A 41 4.68 24.29 10.32
N LYS A 42 3.63 23.49 10.44
CA LYS A 42 2.43 23.77 11.26
C LYS A 42 2.56 23.32 12.71
N LEU A 43 3.52 22.43 13.02
CA LEU A 43 3.76 21.99 14.39
C LEU A 43 4.42 23.10 15.20
N SER A 44 4.14 23.12 16.52
CA SER A 44 4.78 24.04 17.45
C SER A 44 6.30 23.88 17.44
N GLU A 45 7.06 24.96 17.56
CA GLU A 45 8.53 24.91 17.72
C GLU A 45 8.98 24.07 18.91
N ASN A 46 8.11 23.87 19.91
CA ASN A 46 8.40 23.02 21.05
C ASN A 46 8.19 21.53 20.78
N SER A 47 7.52 21.17 19.70
CA SER A 47 7.20 19.78 19.34
C SER A 47 8.45 18.93 19.20
N LEU A 48 8.41 17.72 19.78
CA LEU A 48 9.48 16.74 19.67
C LEU A 48 9.56 16.19 18.24
N ILE A 49 8.41 15.89 17.64
CA ILE A 49 8.28 15.44 16.25
C ILE A 49 8.86 16.49 15.31
N ARG A 50 8.50 17.77 15.48
CA ARG A 50 9.07 18.84 14.65
C ARG A 50 10.60 18.89 14.75
N LYS A 51 11.13 18.89 15.97
CA LYS A 51 12.59 18.86 16.21
C LYS A 51 13.25 17.64 15.58
N ALA A 52 12.58 16.48 15.58
CA ALA A 52 13.09 15.25 14.98
C ALA A 52 13.17 15.37 13.46
N VAL A 53 12.09 15.82 12.82
CA VAL A 53 12.04 16.01 11.37
C VAL A 53 13.05 17.08 10.92
N GLU A 54 13.17 18.20 11.63
CA GLU A 54 14.14 19.27 11.32
C GLU A 54 15.60 18.80 11.51
N ALA A 55 15.85 17.92 12.48
CA ALA A 55 17.19 17.34 12.71
C ALA A 55 17.55 16.25 11.70
N TYR A 56 16.56 15.49 11.21
CA TYR A 56 16.74 14.36 10.30
C TYR A 56 15.78 14.41 9.10
N PRO A 57 15.82 15.46 8.28
CA PRO A 57 14.86 15.65 7.19
C PRO A 57 14.94 14.55 6.13
N ASN A 58 16.14 14.01 5.90
CA ASN A 58 16.37 12.87 5.00
C ASN A 58 15.72 11.58 5.50
N VAL A 59 15.69 11.36 6.80
CA VAL A 59 15.07 10.19 7.41
C VAL A 59 13.54 10.34 7.37
N ALA A 60 13.02 11.55 7.56
CA ALA A 60 11.61 11.84 7.35
C ALA A 60 11.19 11.67 5.88
N ALA A 61 12.04 12.06 4.92
CA ALA A 61 11.81 11.81 3.50
C ALA A 61 11.74 10.30 3.20
N TRP A 62 12.65 9.49 3.75
CA TRP A 62 12.54 8.04 3.63
C TRP A 62 11.28 7.47 4.28
N GLY A 63 10.87 8.05 5.42
CA GLY A 63 9.60 7.72 6.05
C GLY A 63 8.39 7.98 5.15
N SER A 64 8.39 9.11 4.43
CA SER A 64 7.29 9.50 3.54
C SER A 64 7.12 8.62 2.31
N VAL A 65 8.07 7.73 2.05
CA VAL A 65 7.98 6.70 1.00
C VAL A 65 8.11 5.29 1.57
N GLY A 66 8.07 5.15 2.90
CA GLY A 66 8.24 3.87 3.59
C GLY A 66 7.26 2.79 3.12
N PRO A 67 5.94 3.09 3.04
CA PRO A 67 4.96 2.18 2.47
C PRO A 67 5.29 1.72 1.04
N ASP A 68 5.78 2.63 0.20
CA ASP A 68 6.08 2.35 -1.22
C ASP A 68 7.31 1.51 -1.45
N LEU A 69 8.22 1.44 -0.46
CA LEU A 69 9.43 0.63 -0.60
C LEU A 69 9.08 -0.83 -0.91
N GLY A 70 7.95 -1.36 -0.39
CA GLY A 70 7.49 -2.70 -0.69
C GLY A 70 7.28 -2.94 -2.19
N TYR A 71 6.85 -1.94 -2.97
CA TYR A 71 6.66 -2.05 -4.42
C TYR A 71 7.98 -2.15 -5.20
N MET A 72 9.12 -1.88 -4.55
CA MET A 72 10.46 -2.08 -5.15
C MET A 72 10.97 -3.52 -4.99
N GLN A 73 10.15 -4.44 -4.52
CA GLN A 73 10.52 -5.84 -4.36
C GLN A 73 10.94 -6.47 -5.69
N ILE A 74 12.21 -6.87 -5.76
CA ILE A 74 12.80 -7.52 -6.94
C ILE A 74 12.55 -9.03 -6.85
N GLY A 75 11.92 -9.60 -7.87
CA GLY A 75 11.82 -11.05 -8.02
C GLY A 75 10.44 -11.65 -7.77
N SER A 76 9.42 -10.85 -7.46
CA SER A 76 8.04 -11.29 -7.70
C SER A 76 7.82 -11.39 -9.22
N LEU A 77 7.17 -12.47 -9.66
CA LEU A 77 6.66 -12.55 -11.02
C LEU A 77 5.53 -11.50 -11.14
N GLY A 78 5.72 -10.52 -12.02
CA GLY A 78 4.77 -9.44 -12.32
C GLY A 78 4.46 -8.46 -11.17
N ASP A 79 3.20 -8.03 -11.05
CA ASP A 79 2.78 -6.85 -10.27
C ASP A 79 2.54 -7.15 -8.76
N TYR A 80 2.74 -8.38 -8.29
CA TYR A 80 2.53 -8.73 -6.88
C TYR A 80 3.62 -8.15 -5.96
N SER A 81 3.19 -7.37 -4.96
CA SER A 81 4.05 -6.81 -3.92
C SER A 81 3.38 -6.95 -2.55
N PRO A 82 3.60 -8.07 -1.84
CA PRO A 82 2.89 -8.34 -0.58
C PRO A 82 3.10 -7.25 0.46
N TRP A 83 4.30 -6.68 0.54
CA TRP A 83 4.60 -5.65 1.51
C TRP A 83 4.05 -4.29 1.10
N GLY A 84 4.14 -3.92 -0.18
CA GLY A 84 3.51 -2.70 -0.69
C GLY A 84 2.00 -2.76 -0.42
N ASP A 85 1.36 -3.85 -0.82
CA ASP A 85 -0.07 -4.06 -0.64
C ASP A 85 -0.49 -4.03 0.84
N ARG A 86 0.24 -4.69 1.74
CA ARG A 86 -0.06 -4.66 3.18
C ARG A 86 -0.02 -3.25 3.74
N TYR A 87 1.02 -2.49 3.41
CA TYR A 87 1.17 -1.12 3.92
C TYR A 87 0.12 -0.15 3.37
N HIS A 88 -0.57 -0.51 2.28
CA HIS A 88 -1.62 0.32 1.66
C HIS A 88 -3.05 -0.15 1.97
N TYR A 89 -3.26 -1.43 2.27
CA TYR A 89 -4.60 -2.02 2.33
C TYR A 89 -4.89 -2.78 3.63
N TYR A 90 -3.88 -3.24 4.37
CA TYR A 90 -4.09 -4.08 5.55
C TYR A 90 -3.66 -3.39 6.84
N LYS A 91 -4.61 -3.15 7.74
CA LYS A 91 -4.33 -2.57 9.08
C LYS A 91 -3.47 -1.30 9.04
N VAL A 92 -3.72 -0.45 8.04
CA VAL A 92 -2.92 0.76 7.74
C VAL A 92 -2.88 1.71 8.94
N GLY A 93 -4.03 1.95 9.58
CA GLY A 93 -4.12 2.83 10.73
C GLY A 93 -3.41 2.27 11.96
N SER A 94 -3.61 0.98 12.25
CA SER A 94 -2.94 0.25 13.33
C SER A 94 -1.43 0.26 13.14
N TYR A 95 -0.94 0.04 11.92
CA TYR A 95 0.48 0.12 11.59
C TYR A 95 1.05 1.51 11.82
N ALA A 96 0.45 2.53 11.21
CA ALA A 96 0.91 3.92 11.33
C ALA A 96 0.90 4.41 12.79
N SER A 97 -0.17 4.10 13.53
CA SER A 97 -0.31 4.40 14.96
C SER A 97 0.78 3.71 15.78
N LYS A 98 0.97 2.40 15.56
CA LYS A 98 1.94 1.60 16.31
C LYS A 98 3.36 2.06 16.05
N GLN A 99 3.72 2.33 14.79
CA GLN A 99 5.04 2.78 14.41
C GLN A 99 5.39 4.11 15.12
N LEU A 100 4.47 5.08 15.08
CA LEU A 100 4.68 6.39 15.71
C LEU A 100 4.72 6.28 17.24
N GLN A 101 3.90 5.42 17.84
CA GLN A 101 3.95 5.12 19.27
C GLN A 101 5.30 4.54 19.69
N ASN A 102 5.80 3.53 18.96
CA ASN A 102 7.08 2.89 19.23
C ASN A 102 8.23 3.88 19.06
N ALA A 103 8.19 4.70 18.01
CA ALA A 103 9.16 5.77 17.78
C ALA A 103 9.21 6.79 18.92
N LEU A 104 8.06 7.35 19.33
CA LEU A 104 8.00 8.33 20.43
C LEU A 104 8.45 7.73 21.77
N LYS A 105 8.09 6.48 22.05
CA LYS A 105 8.52 5.75 23.25
C LYS A 105 10.05 5.54 23.27
N SER A 106 10.66 5.29 22.11
CA SER A 106 12.11 5.09 21.99
C SER A 106 12.92 6.35 22.31
N LYS A 107 12.33 7.54 22.09
CA LYS A 107 13.01 8.85 22.12
C LYS A 107 14.16 8.99 21.12
N ASP A 108 14.28 8.07 20.16
CA ASP A 108 15.23 8.15 19.07
C ASP A 108 14.68 9.10 18.00
N MET A 109 15.40 10.21 17.79
CA MET A 109 14.98 11.25 16.86
C MET A 109 14.95 10.79 15.40
N LYS A 110 15.77 9.81 14.99
CA LYS A 110 15.69 9.23 13.64
C LYS A 110 14.41 8.41 13.48
N LYS A 111 14.08 7.58 14.47
CA LYS A 111 12.83 6.79 14.49
C LYS A 111 11.60 7.70 14.46
N ILE A 112 11.62 8.78 15.23
CA ILE A 112 10.52 9.75 15.26
C ILE A 112 10.38 10.46 13.90
N ALA A 113 11.49 10.88 13.29
CA ALA A 113 11.47 11.50 11.96
C ALA A 113 10.92 10.54 10.89
N PHE A 114 11.37 9.29 10.88
CA PHE A 114 10.89 8.27 9.95
C PHE A 114 9.39 8.01 10.11
N ALA A 115 8.93 7.74 11.34
CA ALA A 115 7.51 7.50 11.60
C ALA A 115 6.65 8.71 11.25
N ALA A 116 7.14 9.94 11.47
CA ALA A 116 6.43 11.14 11.06
C ALA A 116 6.29 11.26 9.54
N GLY A 117 7.35 10.91 8.79
CA GLY A 117 7.29 10.74 7.35
C GLY A 117 6.23 9.72 6.93
N TRP A 118 6.18 8.55 7.57
CA TRP A 118 5.19 7.52 7.27
C TRP A 118 3.74 8.04 7.38
N ILE A 119 3.46 8.92 8.34
CA ILE A 119 2.13 9.55 8.47
C ILE A 119 1.81 10.45 7.26
N SER A 120 2.80 11.13 6.69
CA SER A 120 2.58 11.96 5.50
C SER A 120 2.28 11.14 4.26
N HIS A 121 2.80 9.90 4.19
CA HIS A 121 2.40 8.95 3.17
C HIS A 121 0.90 8.64 3.27
N VAL A 122 0.51 8.06 4.41
CA VAL A 122 -0.88 7.62 4.68
C VAL A 122 -1.90 8.74 4.42
N THR A 123 -1.64 9.93 4.95
CA THR A 123 -2.56 11.06 4.78
C THR A 123 -2.50 11.70 3.40
N GLY A 124 -1.36 11.62 2.73
CA GLY A 124 -1.18 12.03 1.34
C GLY A 124 -2.07 11.21 0.41
N ASP A 125 -1.97 9.89 0.48
CA ASP A 125 -2.75 8.99 -0.36
C ASP A 125 -4.25 9.07 -0.10
N LEU A 126 -4.67 9.01 1.18
CA LEU A 126 -6.09 9.09 1.52
C LEU A 126 -6.76 10.34 0.94
N ALA A 127 -6.04 11.46 0.92
CA ALA A 127 -6.55 12.70 0.34
C ALA A 127 -6.41 12.74 -1.18
N CYS A 128 -5.25 12.35 -1.72
CA CYS A 128 -4.94 12.41 -3.14
C CYS A 128 -5.81 11.44 -3.95
N HIS A 129 -5.90 10.18 -3.54
CA HIS A 129 -6.75 9.22 -4.23
C HIS A 129 -8.22 9.61 -4.15
N GLY A 130 -8.72 9.93 -2.95
CA GLY A 130 -10.13 10.29 -2.77
C GLY A 130 -10.59 11.58 -3.48
N ILE A 131 -9.73 12.60 -3.60
CA ILE A 131 -10.12 13.94 -4.11
C ILE A 131 -9.62 14.18 -5.53
N TYR A 132 -8.43 13.68 -5.88
CA TYR A 132 -7.75 13.99 -7.13
C TYR A 132 -7.79 12.83 -8.13
N VAL A 133 -7.41 11.62 -7.72
CA VAL A 133 -7.22 10.49 -8.66
C VAL A 133 -8.53 9.74 -8.96
N ASN A 134 -9.23 9.26 -7.93
CA ASN A 134 -10.41 8.40 -8.07
C ASN A 134 -11.57 9.03 -8.86
N PRO A 135 -11.81 10.36 -8.84
CA PRO A 135 -12.86 10.97 -9.67
C PRO A 135 -12.70 10.74 -11.18
N GLU A 136 -11.47 10.52 -11.67
CA GLU A 136 -11.21 10.23 -13.08
C GLU A 136 -10.80 8.78 -13.33
N CYS A 137 -10.21 8.11 -12.33
CA CYS A 137 -9.63 6.78 -12.50
C CYS A 137 -10.48 5.66 -11.91
N GLY A 138 -11.42 5.95 -11.01
CA GLY A 138 -11.99 4.95 -10.10
C GLY A 138 -10.95 4.41 -9.11
N VAL A 139 -11.38 3.55 -8.19
CA VAL A 139 -10.49 2.92 -7.20
C VAL A 139 -9.60 1.88 -7.89
N TYR A 140 -8.30 1.94 -7.68
CA TYR A 140 -7.29 1.14 -8.37
C TYR A 140 -7.51 -0.38 -8.27
N LEU A 141 -7.92 -0.86 -7.09
CA LEU A 141 -8.27 -2.25 -6.82
C LEU A 141 -9.43 -2.78 -7.68
N ASP A 142 -10.37 -1.91 -8.06
CA ASP A 142 -11.64 -2.29 -8.71
C ASP A 142 -11.72 -1.87 -10.19
N ASN A 143 -10.88 -0.91 -10.63
CA ASN A 143 -10.91 -0.39 -11.99
C ASN A 143 -9.58 -0.55 -12.74
N LYS A 144 -9.36 -1.71 -13.36
CA LYS A 144 -8.17 -1.99 -14.18
C LYS A 144 -7.95 -0.98 -15.31
N ASP A 145 -9.04 -0.53 -15.96
CA ASP A 145 -8.96 0.42 -17.09
C ASP A 145 -8.47 1.81 -16.64
N GLY A 146 -8.71 2.17 -15.38
CA GLY A 146 -8.28 3.43 -14.78
C GLY A 146 -6.79 3.49 -14.41
N ARG A 147 -6.12 2.34 -14.22
CA ARG A 147 -4.76 2.26 -13.64
C ARG A 147 -3.71 3.03 -14.43
N LYS A 148 -3.83 3.11 -15.76
CA LYS A 148 -2.91 3.90 -16.59
C LYS A 148 -3.08 5.40 -16.34
N GLN A 149 -4.32 5.86 -16.25
CA GLN A 149 -4.64 7.27 -15.95
C GLN A 149 -4.23 7.61 -14.51
N HIS A 150 -4.42 6.69 -13.57
CA HIS A 150 -4.00 6.81 -12.18
C HIS A 150 -2.52 7.18 -12.09
N LYS A 151 -1.65 6.32 -12.64
CA LYS A 151 -0.18 6.54 -12.64
C LYS A 151 0.21 7.85 -13.32
N HIS A 152 -0.49 8.21 -14.39
CA HIS A 152 -0.25 9.48 -15.08
C HIS A 152 -0.61 10.68 -14.19
N MET A 153 -1.75 10.65 -13.51
CA MET A 153 -2.16 11.73 -12.61
C MET A 153 -1.19 11.91 -11.45
N GLU A 154 -0.72 10.82 -10.84
CA GLU A 154 0.29 10.89 -9.78
C GLU A 154 1.61 11.47 -10.30
N ALA A 155 2.03 11.11 -11.52
CA ALA A 155 3.23 11.65 -12.15
C ALA A 155 3.15 13.15 -12.48
N GLU A 156 1.98 13.63 -12.85
CA GLU A 156 1.72 15.04 -13.14
C GLU A 156 1.58 15.88 -11.86
N ALA A 157 1.36 15.24 -10.71
CA ALA A 157 1.26 15.93 -9.43
C ALA A 157 2.63 16.39 -8.89
N GLU A 158 3.71 15.65 -9.12
CA GLU A 158 5.00 15.91 -8.45
C GLU A 158 5.64 17.27 -8.70
N PRO A 159 5.95 17.66 -9.95
CA PRO A 159 6.60 18.95 -10.18
C PRO A 159 5.68 20.10 -9.76
N TYR A 160 4.36 19.91 -9.85
CA TYR A 160 3.38 20.87 -9.36
C TYR A 160 3.38 20.98 -7.83
N ALA A 161 3.41 19.87 -7.11
CA ALA A 161 3.51 19.85 -5.65
C ALA A 161 4.79 20.52 -5.18
N TRP A 162 5.92 20.19 -5.81
CA TRP A 162 7.23 20.77 -5.51
C TRP A 162 7.22 22.30 -5.65
N VAL A 163 6.71 22.81 -6.76
CA VAL A 163 6.76 24.26 -7.07
C VAL A 163 5.61 25.03 -6.42
N ASN A 164 4.37 24.57 -6.58
CA ASN A 164 3.18 25.35 -6.26
C ASN A 164 2.64 25.08 -4.85
N ILE A 165 2.91 23.92 -4.27
CA ILE A 165 2.49 23.58 -2.91
C ILE A 165 3.61 23.88 -1.92
N ALA A 166 4.83 23.40 -2.18
CA ALA A 166 5.97 23.61 -1.29
C ALA A 166 6.74 24.92 -1.52
N GLY A 167 6.61 25.54 -2.70
CA GLY A 167 7.28 26.80 -3.01
C GLY A 167 8.76 26.65 -3.38
N HIS A 168 9.22 25.45 -3.73
CA HIS A 168 10.59 25.20 -4.15
C HIS A 168 10.83 25.69 -5.59
N SER A 169 12.10 25.90 -5.93
CA SER A 169 12.50 26.20 -7.31
C SER A 169 12.31 24.96 -8.19
N ILE A 170 11.75 25.15 -9.39
CA ILE A 170 11.70 24.08 -10.39
C ILE A 170 13.10 23.58 -10.79
N ALA A 171 14.12 24.43 -10.68
CA ALA A 171 15.50 24.03 -10.94
C ALA A 171 15.99 22.95 -9.96
N ASP A 172 15.37 22.83 -8.79
CA ASP A 172 15.71 21.86 -7.76
C ASP A 172 14.91 20.55 -7.88
N TYR A 173 13.94 20.47 -8.80
CA TYR A 173 13.25 19.23 -9.15
C TYR A 173 14.06 18.44 -10.19
N ASN A 174 15.11 17.78 -9.72
CA ASN A 174 16.03 17.06 -10.60
C ASN A 174 16.69 15.86 -9.89
N PRO A 175 17.25 14.89 -10.65
CA PRO A 175 17.92 13.72 -10.09
C PRO A 175 19.00 14.01 -9.05
N SER A 176 19.79 15.07 -9.26
CA SER A 176 20.89 15.41 -8.34
C SER A 176 20.36 15.85 -6.98
N ASN A 177 19.25 16.59 -6.95
CA ASN A 177 18.66 17.03 -5.70
C ASN A 177 17.87 15.91 -5.02
N MET A 178 17.00 15.20 -5.76
CA MET A 178 16.20 14.12 -5.18
C MET A 178 17.06 13.00 -4.61
N ALA A 179 18.00 12.45 -5.40
CA ALA A 179 18.85 11.36 -4.95
C ALA A 179 20.04 11.81 -4.10
N GLY A 180 20.51 13.06 -4.29
CA GLY A 180 21.71 13.55 -3.61
C GLY A 180 21.45 14.28 -2.30
N ASN A 181 20.29 14.92 -2.15
CA ASN A 181 19.99 15.81 -1.03
C ASN A 181 18.72 15.45 -0.26
N ILE A 182 17.66 14.95 -0.92
CA ILE A 182 16.38 14.60 -0.26
C ILE A 182 16.40 13.14 0.22
N PHE A 183 16.45 12.19 -0.70
CA PHE A 183 16.47 10.75 -0.44
C PHE A 183 17.91 10.22 -0.37
N LYS A 184 18.69 10.68 0.60
CA LYS A 184 20.07 10.17 0.85
C LYS A 184 20.16 9.40 2.16
N GLY A 185 21.22 8.60 2.31
CA GLY A 185 21.51 7.89 3.56
C GLY A 185 20.61 6.69 3.80
N VAL A 186 20.60 5.71 2.87
CA VAL A 186 19.85 4.45 3.04
C VAL A 186 20.22 3.72 4.33
N ASP A 187 21.48 3.81 4.77
CA ASP A 187 21.94 3.21 6.03
C ASP A 187 21.43 3.94 7.29
N ASP A 188 20.86 5.15 7.15
CA ASP A 188 20.26 5.90 8.25
C ASP A 188 18.77 5.59 8.46
N ILE A 189 18.17 4.80 7.56
CA ILE A 189 16.76 4.40 7.67
C ILE A 189 16.60 3.44 8.86
N PRO A 190 15.71 3.73 9.81
CA PRO A 190 15.48 2.88 10.98
C PRO A 190 14.59 1.67 10.63
N PHE A 191 15.11 0.77 9.79
CA PHE A 191 14.40 -0.46 9.40
C PHE A 191 14.06 -1.35 10.59
N ASP A 192 14.80 -1.25 11.69
CA ASP A 192 14.47 -1.96 12.93
C ASP A 192 13.11 -1.55 13.50
N LEU A 193 12.73 -0.26 13.39
CA LEU A 193 11.39 0.22 13.75
C LEU A 193 10.32 -0.33 12.82
N MET A 194 10.61 -0.37 11.51
CA MET A 194 9.71 -0.92 10.49
C MET A 194 9.47 -2.41 10.75
N ASN A 195 10.53 -3.17 11.03
CA ASN A 195 10.46 -4.59 11.33
C ASN A 195 9.70 -4.89 12.63
N GLU A 196 10.01 -4.17 13.71
CA GLU A 196 9.31 -4.29 14.99
C GLU A 196 7.80 -4.07 14.81
N THR A 197 7.43 -3.01 14.07
CA THR A 197 6.01 -2.69 13.83
C THR A 197 5.33 -3.75 12.96
N SER A 198 5.99 -4.22 11.90
CA SER A 198 5.45 -5.27 11.02
C SER A 198 5.20 -6.56 11.80
N GLU A 199 6.14 -6.98 12.65
CA GLU A 199 5.96 -8.16 13.49
C GLU A 199 4.78 -8.00 14.46
N GLU A 200 4.64 -6.82 15.10
CA GLU A 200 3.55 -6.55 16.04
C GLU A 200 2.16 -6.51 15.41
N VAL A 201 2.05 -6.04 14.15
CA VAL A 201 0.75 -5.82 13.48
C VAL A 201 0.37 -7.00 12.59
N TYR A 202 1.34 -7.57 11.87
CA TYR A 202 1.12 -8.61 10.87
C TYR A 202 1.61 -9.99 11.31
N GLY A 203 2.35 -10.10 12.42
CA GLY A 203 2.95 -11.36 12.88
C GLY A 203 4.10 -11.86 12.01
N GLN A 204 4.64 -10.98 11.18
CA GLN A 204 5.75 -11.24 10.26
C GLN A 204 6.37 -9.90 9.85
N SER A 205 7.62 -9.93 9.38
CA SER A 205 8.35 -8.76 8.90
C SER A 205 9.18 -9.10 7.66
N PRO A 206 9.41 -8.15 6.73
CA PRO A 206 10.49 -8.30 5.78
C PRO A 206 11.84 -8.32 6.51
N SER A 207 12.88 -8.78 5.85
CA SER A 207 14.24 -8.64 6.36
C SER A 207 14.82 -7.26 6.04
N THR A 208 15.68 -6.74 6.91
CA THR A 208 16.43 -5.50 6.65
C THR A 208 17.23 -5.55 5.34
N ALA A 209 17.64 -6.73 4.88
CA ALA A 209 18.34 -6.87 3.60
C ALA A 209 17.42 -6.59 2.41
N GLU A 210 16.17 -7.07 2.46
CA GLU A 210 15.15 -6.79 1.44
C GLU A 210 14.81 -5.29 1.43
N GLU A 211 14.59 -4.70 2.60
CA GLU A 211 14.22 -3.28 2.69
C GLU A 211 15.35 -2.34 2.23
N LYS A 212 16.61 -2.67 2.55
CA LYS A 212 17.77 -1.95 2.00
C LYS A 212 17.84 -2.08 0.49
N LEU A 213 17.52 -3.25 -0.07
CA LEU A 213 17.47 -3.44 -1.51
C LEU A 213 16.39 -2.54 -2.12
N TRP A 214 15.18 -2.53 -1.55
CA TRP A 214 14.08 -1.68 -1.99
C TRP A 214 14.44 -0.19 -2.03
N ALA A 215 14.98 0.33 -0.93
CA ALA A 215 15.43 1.72 -0.84
C ALA A 215 16.56 2.04 -1.83
N THR A 216 17.50 1.11 -2.02
CA THR A 216 18.58 1.26 -2.99
C THR A 216 18.05 1.25 -4.43
N THR A 217 17.03 0.44 -4.73
CA THR A 217 16.38 0.39 -6.03
C THR A 217 15.65 1.70 -6.34
N LEU A 218 14.87 2.22 -5.39
CA LEU A 218 14.23 3.53 -5.55
C LEU A 218 15.27 4.63 -5.76
N LEU A 219 16.33 4.65 -4.95
CA LEU A 219 17.41 5.63 -5.07
C LEU A 219 18.11 5.58 -6.44
N ALA A 220 18.32 4.37 -6.97
CA ALA A 220 18.88 4.20 -8.31
C ALA A 220 17.92 4.73 -9.39
N GLY A 221 16.61 4.51 -9.25
CA GLY A 221 15.59 5.07 -10.12
C GLY A 221 15.60 6.60 -10.11
N LEU A 222 15.53 7.21 -8.93
CA LEU A 222 15.60 8.67 -8.75
C LEU A 222 16.87 9.29 -9.35
N LYS A 223 18.00 8.58 -9.29
CA LYS A 223 19.29 9.06 -9.82
C LYS A 223 19.42 8.95 -11.33
N THR A 224 18.86 7.89 -11.92
CA THR A 224 19.12 7.51 -13.31
C THR A 224 17.96 7.79 -14.26
N GLY A 225 16.76 7.98 -13.72
CA GLY A 225 15.53 8.03 -14.50
C GLY A 225 15.01 6.64 -14.94
N VAL A 226 15.64 5.55 -14.49
CA VAL A 226 15.21 4.18 -14.85
C VAL A 226 14.13 3.72 -13.88
N GLY A 227 12.90 3.56 -14.37
CA GLY A 227 11.75 3.16 -13.54
C GLY A 227 11.25 4.26 -12.59
N TYR A 228 11.61 5.51 -12.89
CA TYR A 228 11.03 6.73 -12.33
C TYR A 228 11.33 7.85 -13.31
N SER A 229 10.33 8.61 -13.76
CA SER A 229 10.52 9.68 -14.76
C SER A 229 10.14 11.03 -14.18
N TYR A 230 11.02 12.02 -14.34
CA TYR A 230 10.74 13.40 -13.96
C TYR A 230 9.86 14.04 -15.02
N THR A 231 8.58 14.23 -14.68
CA THR A 231 7.61 14.93 -15.52
C THR A 231 7.99 16.41 -15.69
N ASP A 232 7.78 16.97 -16.88
CA ASP A 232 8.04 18.40 -17.11
C ASP A 232 6.97 19.26 -16.43
N TYR A 233 7.40 20.30 -15.73
CA TYR A 233 6.48 21.16 -14.98
C TYR A 233 5.47 21.93 -15.85
N ASN A 234 5.83 22.30 -17.07
CA ASN A 234 4.88 22.98 -17.95
C ASN A 234 3.86 21.98 -18.52
N GLU A 235 4.28 20.77 -18.87
CA GLU A 235 3.38 19.67 -19.24
C GLU A 235 2.40 19.37 -18.10
N SER A 236 2.89 19.31 -16.85
CA SER A 236 2.03 19.13 -15.68
C SER A 236 1.02 20.25 -15.48
N LYS A 237 1.42 21.51 -15.62
CA LYS A 237 0.45 22.62 -15.55
C LYS A 237 -0.61 22.52 -16.64
N GLU A 238 -0.22 22.15 -17.86
CA GLU A 238 -1.16 21.99 -18.97
C GLU A 238 -2.13 20.85 -18.67
N PHE A 239 -1.64 19.70 -18.24
CA PHE A 239 -2.44 18.55 -17.85
C PHE A 239 -3.44 18.90 -16.73
N LEU A 240 -2.97 19.58 -15.68
CA LEU A 240 -3.75 19.98 -14.51
C LEU A 240 -4.76 21.10 -14.79
N SER A 241 -4.60 21.83 -15.89
CA SER A 241 -5.52 22.93 -16.27
C SER A 241 -6.92 22.46 -16.72
N SER A 242 -7.09 21.15 -16.91
CA SER A 242 -8.34 20.53 -17.35
C SER A 242 -9.03 19.75 -16.21
N ASN A 243 -10.31 19.44 -16.38
CA ASN A 243 -11.10 18.58 -15.47
C ASN A 243 -11.06 18.95 -13.97
N ASN A 244 -10.86 20.24 -13.64
CA ASN A 244 -10.65 20.72 -12.27
C ASN A 244 -9.46 20.08 -11.53
N ARG A 245 -8.54 19.42 -12.24
CA ARG A 245 -7.41 18.68 -11.69
C ARG A 245 -6.54 19.54 -10.77
N GLU A 246 -6.17 20.74 -11.19
CA GLU A 246 -5.39 21.66 -10.34
C GLU A 246 -6.11 21.99 -9.02
N ILE A 247 -7.42 22.24 -9.07
CA ILE A 247 -8.23 22.56 -7.89
C ILE A 247 -8.30 21.34 -6.97
N ASN A 248 -8.61 20.17 -7.52
CA ASN A 248 -8.69 18.92 -6.78
C ASN A 248 -7.35 18.55 -6.14
N LEU A 249 -6.25 18.72 -6.87
CA LEU A 249 -4.90 18.47 -6.36
C LEU A 249 -4.57 19.40 -5.19
N LYS A 250 -4.84 20.70 -5.30
CA LYS A 250 -4.66 21.64 -4.19
C LYS A 250 -5.52 21.29 -2.99
N CYS A 251 -6.76 20.89 -3.21
CA CYS A 251 -7.67 20.45 -2.16
C CYS A 251 -7.14 19.18 -1.47
N ALA A 252 -6.65 18.20 -2.24
CA ALA A 252 -6.04 16.98 -1.74
C ALA A 252 -4.82 17.29 -0.86
N PHE A 253 -3.85 18.07 -1.35
CA PHE A 253 -2.68 18.46 -0.56
C PHE A 253 -3.06 19.24 0.70
N SER A 254 -3.98 20.20 0.59
CA SER A 254 -4.45 20.97 1.75
C SER A 254 -5.04 20.05 2.83
N GLN A 255 -5.87 19.08 2.42
CA GLN A 255 -6.46 18.10 3.33
C GLN A 255 -5.39 17.16 3.91
N GLY A 256 -4.56 16.52 3.07
CA GLY A 256 -3.51 15.59 3.50
C GLY A 256 -2.52 16.25 4.47
N ILE A 257 -2.04 17.46 4.15
CA ILE A 257 -1.16 18.24 5.04
C ILE A 257 -1.85 18.54 6.38
N ASN A 258 -3.13 18.94 6.37
CA ASN A 258 -3.87 19.23 7.59
C ASN A 258 -4.06 17.98 8.46
N GLN A 259 -4.40 16.86 7.84
CA GLN A 259 -4.57 15.57 8.52
C GLN A 259 -3.24 15.07 9.09
N CYS A 260 -2.16 15.12 8.32
CA CYS A 260 -0.80 14.79 8.77
C CYS A 260 -0.42 15.60 10.02
N TYR A 261 -0.51 16.93 9.93
CA TYR A 261 -0.24 17.84 11.05
C TYR A 261 -1.05 17.46 12.30
N LYS A 262 -2.36 17.20 12.15
CA LYS A 262 -3.24 16.86 13.27
C LYS A 262 -2.90 15.51 13.89
N LEU A 263 -2.68 14.47 13.08
CA LEU A 263 -2.30 13.15 13.59
C LEU A 263 -0.97 13.20 14.35
N LEU A 264 0.03 13.91 13.81
CA LEU A 264 1.31 14.10 14.50
C LEU A 264 1.12 14.83 15.83
N ASN A 265 0.34 15.92 15.83
CA ASN A 265 0.06 16.70 17.04
C ASN A 265 -0.73 15.90 18.09
N TYR A 266 -1.76 15.13 17.69
CA TYR A 266 -2.52 14.27 18.60
C TYR A 266 -1.62 13.20 19.21
N SER A 267 -0.81 12.53 18.37
CA SER A 267 0.07 11.44 18.79
C SER A 267 1.15 11.90 19.76
N GLU A 268 1.72 13.09 19.55
CA GLU A 268 2.69 13.66 20.50
C GLU A 268 2.09 13.92 21.89
N ASN A 269 0.78 14.13 21.96
CA ASN A 269 0.01 14.25 23.20
C ASN A 269 -0.59 12.92 23.68
N GLY A 270 -0.22 11.79 23.05
CA GLY A 270 -0.66 10.45 23.43
C GLY A 270 -2.05 10.05 22.93
N ASP A 271 -2.66 10.83 22.04
CA ASP A 271 -3.95 10.51 21.42
C ASP A 271 -3.77 9.87 20.04
N TYR A 272 -4.14 8.60 19.95
CA TYR A 272 -4.09 7.78 18.74
C TYR A 272 -5.48 7.36 18.25
N ALA A 273 -6.56 7.91 18.82
CA ALA A 273 -7.93 7.48 18.52
C ALA A 273 -8.41 7.83 17.10
N LYS A 274 -7.63 8.64 16.37
CA LYS A 274 -7.92 9.07 15.00
C LYS A 274 -7.27 8.19 13.93
N PHE A 275 -6.45 7.21 14.33
CA PHE A 275 -6.00 6.17 13.41
C PHE A 275 -7.06 5.09 13.26
N THR A 276 -7.28 4.60 12.05
CA THR A 276 -8.29 3.56 11.80
C THR A 276 -7.88 2.61 10.68
N ASP A 277 -8.25 1.34 10.83
CA ASP A 277 -8.03 0.29 9.83
C ASP A 277 -9.13 0.24 8.76
N ARG A 278 -10.06 1.20 8.79
CA ARG A 278 -10.92 1.50 7.63
C ARG A 278 -10.12 2.04 6.45
N TRP A 279 -8.95 2.61 6.71
CA TRP A 279 -8.14 3.25 5.70
C TRP A 279 -7.61 2.21 4.72
N ASN A 280 -8.04 2.38 3.48
CA ASN A 280 -7.46 1.79 2.30
C ASN A 280 -6.97 2.95 1.45
N LEU A 281 -5.66 3.00 1.21
CA LEU A 281 -5.02 4.18 0.64
C LEU A 281 -5.58 4.50 -0.75
N ASP A 282 -5.84 3.47 -1.59
CA ASP A 282 -6.45 3.60 -2.92
C ASP A 282 -7.90 4.11 -2.92
N VAL A 283 -8.65 3.86 -1.85
CA VAL A 283 -10.06 4.26 -1.77
C VAL A 283 -10.19 5.72 -1.38
N GLY A 284 -9.28 6.20 -0.52
CA GLY A 284 -9.43 7.46 0.19
C GLY A 284 -10.63 7.42 1.14
N LYS A 285 -11.34 8.56 1.26
CA LYS A 285 -12.53 8.64 2.12
C LYS A 285 -13.68 7.82 1.54
N SER A 286 -14.28 6.95 2.35
CA SER A 286 -15.37 6.06 1.93
C SER A 286 -16.63 6.24 2.76
N ASN A 287 -17.78 6.34 2.08
CA ASN A 287 -19.10 6.31 2.73
C ASN A 287 -19.61 4.88 2.97
N SER A 288 -18.92 3.86 2.42
CA SER A 288 -19.27 2.47 2.62
C SER A 288 -18.89 2.03 4.04
N PRO A 289 -19.81 1.44 4.82
CA PRO A 289 -19.53 0.96 6.18
C PRO A 289 -18.39 -0.08 6.24
N ILE A 290 -18.21 -0.87 5.18
CA ILE A 290 -17.11 -1.84 5.08
C ILE A 290 -15.92 -1.23 4.32
N SER A 291 -16.15 -0.44 3.27
CA SER A 291 -15.12 0.12 2.37
C SER A 291 -14.28 -0.95 1.67
N SER A 292 -13.43 -1.66 2.40
CA SER A 292 -12.69 -2.83 1.95
C SER A 292 -12.60 -3.88 3.05
N LEU A 293 -12.38 -5.12 2.66
CA LEU A 293 -12.05 -6.21 3.57
C LEU A 293 -10.82 -6.96 3.09
N THR A 294 -10.12 -7.60 4.02
CA THR A 294 -8.97 -8.46 3.72
C THR A 294 -9.38 -9.91 3.91
N THR A 295 -9.28 -10.70 2.84
CA THR A 295 -9.48 -12.16 2.88
C THR A 295 -8.12 -12.84 2.78
N ILE A 296 -7.82 -13.71 3.74
CA ILE A 296 -6.58 -14.49 3.79
C ILE A 296 -6.93 -15.96 3.68
N ILE A 297 -6.38 -16.62 2.66
CA ILE A 297 -6.62 -18.04 2.38
C ILE A 297 -5.32 -18.81 2.56
N SER A 298 -5.36 -19.90 3.30
CA SER A 298 -4.24 -20.82 3.43
C SER A 298 -4.51 -22.11 2.66
N THR A 299 -3.52 -22.52 1.86
CA THR A 299 -3.46 -23.83 1.21
C THR A 299 -2.69 -24.82 2.08
N GLY A 300 -3.11 -26.08 2.09
CA GLY A 300 -2.42 -27.15 2.83
C GLY A 300 -1.02 -27.46 2.30
N THR A 301 -0.23 -28.20 3.07
CA THR A 301 1.17 -28.54 2.75
C THR A 301 1.35 -29.97 2.22
N ASN A 302 0.26 -30.73 2.07
CA ASN A 302 0.31 -32.10 1.55
C ASN A 302 0.67 -32.07 0.06
N ILE A 303 1.33 -33.10 -0.46
CA ILE A 303 1.63 -33.19 -1.90
C ILE A 303 0.34 -33.04 -2.71
N GLY A 304 0.34 -32.13 -3.69
CA GLY A 304 -0.82 -31.83 -4.52
C GLY A 304 -1.91 -30.98 -3.84
N SER A 305 -1.57 -30.23 -2.79
CA SER A 305 -2.53 -29.35 -2.11
C SER A 305 -2.92 -28.11 -2.89
N GLY A 306 -2.06 -27.63 -3.80
CA GLY A 306 -2.30 -26.43 -4.59
C GLY A 306 -3.22 -26.68 -5.79
N THR A 307 -3.68 -25.59 -6.41
CA THR A 307 -4.62 -25.67 -7.53
C THR A 307 -4.47 -24.50 -8.50
N ASP A 308 -4.69 -24.78 -9.79
CA ASP A 308 -4.82 -23.77 -10.86
C ASP A 308 -6.31 -23.48 -11.20
N ASP A 309 -7.23 -23.97 -10.36
CA ASP A 309 -8.66 -23.70 -10.51
C ASP A 309 -9.03 -22.29 -10.05
N ASN A 310 -10.16 -21.76 -10.54
CA ASN A 310 -10.65 -20.47 -10.09
C ASN A 310 -11.18 -20.59 -8.66
N ILE A 311 -10.68 -19.75 -7.76
CA ILE A 311 -11.18 -19.63 -6.39
C ILE A 311 -11.93 -18.32 -6.25
N TYR A 312 -13.11 -18.40 -5.66
CA TYR A 312 -13.97 -17.26 -5.37
C TYR A 312 -14.19 -17.12 -3.89
N PHE A 313 -14.22 -15.88 -3.41
CA PHE A 313 -14.76 -15.55 -2.10
C PHE A 313 -16.08 -14.82 -2.27
N GLY A 314 -17.07 -15.15 -1.44
CA GLY A 314 -18.33 -14.44 -1.47
C GLY A 314 -18.95 -14.22 -0.10
N ILE A 315 -19.88 -13.27 -0.08
CA ILE A 315 -20.60 -12.81 1.11
C ILE A 315 -22.10 -12.82 0.81
N HIS A 316 -22.87 -13.27 1.79
CA HIS A 316 -24.33 -13.24 1.78
C HIS A 316 -24.82 -12.28 2.86
N LEU A 317 -25.78 -11.46 2.48
CA LEU A 317 -26.52 -10.60 3.39
C LEU A 317 -27.86 -11.24 3.74
N ASN A 318 -28.33 -11.00 4.96
CA ASN A 318 -29.62 -11.50 5.46
C ASN A 318 -30.85 -10.99 4.67
N ASN A 319 -30.68 -9.99 3.80
CA ASN A 319 -31.69 -9.51 2.85
C ASN A 319 -31.66 -10.25 1.49
N GLY A 320 -30.80 -11.27 1.34
CA GLY A 320 -30.67 -12.10 0.15
C GLY A 320 -29.63 -11.62 -0.87
N ILE A 321 -29.00 -10.46 -0.66
CA ILE A 321 -27.94 -9.95 -1.54
C ILE A 321 -26.71 -10.84 -1.42
N LYS A 322 -26.07 -11.12 -2.56
CA LYS A 322 -24.82 -11.86 -2.67
C LYS A 322 -23.79 -11.02 -3.43
N LYS A 323 -22.56 -10.99 -2.94
CA LYS A 323 -21.40 -10.44 -3.66
C LYS A 323 -20.30 -11.47 -3.67
N GLU A 324 -19.65 -11.66 -4.80
CA GLU A 324 -18.60 -12.66 -5.00
C GLU A 324 -17.46 -12.03 -5.81
N TRP A 325 -16.22 -12.39 -5.48
CA TRP A 325 -15.01 -11.96 -6.16
C TRP A 325 -14.21 -13.18 -6.58
N LEU A 326 -13.69 -13.15 -7.81
CA LEU A 326 -12.59 -14.04 -8.20
C LEU A 326 -11.34 -13.59 -7.45
N LEU A 327 -10.67 -14.53 -6.81
CA LEU A 327 -9.42 -14.31 -6.11
C LEU A 327 -8.28 -14.68 -7.05
N ASP A 328 -7.76 -13.70 -7.76
CA ASP A 328 -6.74 -13.87 -8.79
C ASP A 328 -5.80 -12.67 -8.78
N LYS A 329 -4.54 -12.90 -8.43
CA LYS A 329 -3.50 -11.87 -8.41
C LYS A 329 -2.75 -11.92 -9.73
N GLU A 330 -2.75 -10.80 -10.44
CA GLU A 330 -2.14 -10.71 -11.77
C GLU A 330 -0.65 -11.08 -11.74
N SER A 331 -0.28 -12.05 -12.58
CA SER A 331 1.10 -12.58 -12.70
C SER A 331 1.67 -13.27 -11.45
N TYR A 332 0.84 -13.54 -10.45
CA TYR A 332 1.19 -14.36 -9.31
C TYR A 332 0.56 -15.76 -9.47
N ASN A 333 1.20 -16.78 -8.89
CA ASN A 333 0.64 -18.13 -8.90
C ASN A 333 -0.09 -18.38 -7.58
N ASP A 334 -1.40 -18.17 -7.59
CA ASP A 334 -2.28 -18.26 -6.43
C ASP A 334 -2.46 -19.70 -5.92
N PHE A 335 -2.76 -19.84 -4.62
CA PHE A 335 -3.18 -21.10 -4.00
C PHE A 335 -2.18 -22.23 -4.11
N GLU A 336 -0.89 -21.89 -4.20
CA GLU A 336 0.19 -22.88 -4.26
C GLU A 336 0.34 -23.69 -2.97
N ASN A 337 1.03 -24.82 -3.07
CA ASN A 337 1.22 -25.73 -1.95
C ASN A 337 1.86 -25.04 -0.74
N GLY A 338 1.15 -25.01 0.39
CA GLY A 338 1.57 -24.34 1.62
C GLY A 338 1.51 -22.81 1.58
N ALA A 339 1.00 -22.20 0.51
CA ALA A 339 0.85 -20.76 0.40
C ALA A 339 -0.19 -20.21 1.38
N THR A 340 0.00 -18.95 1.76
CA THR A 340 -1.01 -18.14 2.43
C THR A 340 -1.15 -16.85 1.66
N ASP A 341 -2.29 -16.72 0.99
CA ASP A 341 -2.59 -15.67 0.04
C ASP A 341 -3.51 -14.63 0.66
N GLU A 342 -3.22 -13.36 0.39
CA GLU A 342 -3.98 -12.21 0.88
C GLU A 342 -4.66 -11.50 -0.29
N TYR A 343 -5.93 -11.15 -0.13
CA TYR A 343 -6.75 -10.47 -1.13
C TYR A 343 -7.48 -9.28 -0.50
N TYR A 344 -7.37 -8.12 -1.15
CA TYR A 344 -7.96 -6.87 -0.71
C TYR A 344 -9.20 -6.55 -1.54
N LEU A 345 -10.38 -6.73 -0.95
CA LEU A 345 -11.64 -6.71 -1.68
C LEU A 345 -12.40 -5.42 -1.40
N TYR A 346 -12.69 -4.66 -2.45
CA TYR A 346 -13.39 -3.39 -2.37
C TYR A 346 -14.93 -3.56 -2.36
N ILE A 347 -15.60 -2.81 -1.48
CA ILE A 347 -17.07 -2.74 -1.35
C ILE A 347 -17.48 -1.26 -1.30
N ASN A 348 -18.01 -0.76 -2.42
CA ASN A 348 -18.58 0.59 -2.51
C ASN A 348 -20.11 0.56 -2.38
N ASP A 349 -20.63 0.17 -1.21
CA ASP A 349 -22.06 0.06 -1.00
C ASP A 349 -22.42 0.54 0.41
N ILE A 350 -23.20 1.62 0.48
CA ILE A 350 -23.63 2.24 1.74
C ILE A 350 -24.65 1.38 2.50
N ASP A 351 -25.40 0.54 1.79
CA ASP A 351 -26.42 -0.33 2.36
C ASP A 351 -25.83 -1.67 2.82
N PHE A 352 -24.56 -1.93 2.51
CA PHE A 352 -23.83 -3.11 2.95
C PHE A 352 -23.31 -2.92 4.38
N LEU A 353 -24.21 -3.04 5.35
CA LEU A 353 -23.87 -2.95 6.77
C LEU A 353 -23.25 -4.25 7.28
N PRO A 354 -22.17 -4.23 8.10
CA PRO A 354 -21.55 -5.43 8.65
C PRO A 354 -22.55 -6.38 9.33
N LYS A 355 -23.45 -5.85 10.15
CA LYS A 355 -24.51 -6.63 10.83
C LYS A 355 -25.46 -7.41 9.89
N MET A 356 -25.45 -7.12 8.59
CA MET A 356 -26.28 -7.81 7.62
C MET A 356 -25.60 -9.07 7.08
N VAL A 357 -24.27 -9.20 7.22
CA VAL A 357 -23.54 -10.40 6.81
C VAL A 357 -23.91 -11.55 7.74
N ASP A 358 -24.47 -12.61 7.19
CA ASP A 358 -24.82 -13.83 7.93
C ASP A 358 -24.02 -15.06 7.46
N LYS A 359 -23.47 -15.02 6.23
CA LYS A 359 -22.61 -16.06 5.69
C LYS A 359 -21.52 -15.51 4.80
N VAL A 360 -20.44 -16.28 4.73
CA VAL A 360 -19.40 -16.17 3.71
C VAL A 360 -19.13 -17.53 3.11
N TRP A 361 -18.53 -17.58 1.92
CA TRP A 361 -18.13 -18.83 1.31
C TRP A 361 -16.83 -18.70 0.51
N VAL A 362 -16.18 -19.84 0.35
CA VAL A 362 -15.12 -20.04 -0.64
C VAL A 362 -15.60 -21.07 -1.64
N ARG A 363 -15.57 -20.72 -2.92
CA ARG A 363 -16.02 -21.59 -4.02
C ARG A 363 -14.86 -21.86 -4.97
N LYS A 364 -14.62 -23.13 -5.25
CA LYS A 364 -13.71 -23.58 -6.30
C LYS A 364 -14.50 -23.91 -7.55
N GLU A 365 -14.03 -23.44 -8.70
CA GLU A 365 -14.56 -23.74 -10.03
C GLU A 365 -13.44 -24.26 -10.93
N SER A 366 -13.64 -25.47 -11.46
CA SER A 366 -12.66 -26.15 -12.30
C SER A 366 -12.36 -25.39 -13.58
N THR A 367 -11.07 -25.20 -13.87
CA THR A 367 -10.61 -24.70 -15.17
C THR A 367 -10.38 -25.83 -16.18
N GLY A 368 -10.67 -27.08 -15.79
CA GLY A 368 -10.40 -28.28 -16.58
C GLY A 368 -9.00 -28.87 -16.37
N SER A 369 -8.29 -28.44 -15.32
CA SER A 369 -6.95 -28.96 -14.97
C SER A 369 -7.00 -30.43 -14.53
N ILE A 370 -5.92 -31.17 -14.83
CA ILE A 370 -5.78 -32.61 -14.53
C ILE A 370 -5.55 -32.84 -13.02
N ALA A 371 -5.16 -31.80 -12.28
CA ALA A 371 -4.96 -31.81 -10.83
C ALA A 371 -5.81 -30.71 -10.15
N SER A 372 -7.13 -30.86 -10.20
CA SER A 372 -8.12 -29.88 -9.72
C SER A 372 -8.49 -29.99 -8.23
N ASN A 373 -7.87 -30.94 -7.51
CA ASN A 373 -8.06 -31.04 -6.07
C ASN A 373 -7.31 -29.91 -5.38
N TRP A 374 -7.94 -29.30 -4.38
CA TRP A 374 -7.31 -28.27 -3.57
C TRP A 374 -7.50 -28.59 -2.09
N LEU A 375 -6.44 -28.51 -1.29
CA LEU A 375 -6.54 -28.65 0.17
C LEU A 375 -6.74 -27.27 0.78
N PHE A 376 -8.00 -26.91 0.99
CA PHE A 376 -8.39 -25.66 1.62
C PHE A 376 -8.13 -25.75 3.13
N LYS A 377 -7.02 -25.16 3.57
CA LYS A 377 -6.55 -25.29 4.95
C LYS A 377 -7.23 -24.28 5.88
N GLY A 378 -7.34 -23.02 5.45
CA GLY A 378 -7.85 -21.97 6.33
C GLY A 378 -8.36 -20.73 5.62
N LEU A 379 -9.26 -20.02 6.30
CA LEU A 379 -9.86 -18.76 5.90
C LEU A 379 -9.86 -17.80 7.08
N LYS A 380 -9.22 -16.65 6.91
CA LYS A 380 -9.30 -15.53 7.82
C LYS A 380 -9.88 -14.32 7.09
N ILE A 381 -10.73 -13.56 7.78
CA ILE A 381 -11.33 -12.32 7.25
C ILE A 381 -11.11 -11.21 8.27
N ASP A 382 -10.57 -10.08 7.81
CA ASP A 382 -10.47 -8.84 8.56
C ASP A 382 -11.35 -7.75 7.91
N VAL A 383 -12.10 -7.05 8.75
CA VAL A 383 -12.90 -5.88 8.35
C VAL A 383 -12.64 -4.73 9.32
N ASN A 384 -12.15 -3.61 8.80
CA ASN A 384 -11.81 -2.42 9.59
C ASN A 384 -10.91 -2.73 10.81
N GLY A 385 -9.96 -3.67 10.68
CA GLY A 385 -9.05 -4.09 11.75
C GLY A 385 -9.63 -5.10 12.74
N ASN A 386 -10.84 -5.60 12.46
CA ASN A 386 -11.49 -6.64 13.27
C ASN A 386 -11.39 -7.98 12.55
N ASP A 387 -10.74 -8.95 13.18
CA ASP A 387 -10.73 -10.34 12.73
C ASP A 387 -12.15 -10.92 12.94
N VAL A 388 -12.98 -10.92 11.88
CA VAL A 388 -14.40 -11.33 11.94
C VAL A 388 -14.62 -12.81 11.66
N LEU A 389 -13.64 -13.49 11.06
CA LEU A 389 -13.65 -14.93 10.89
C LEU A 389 -12.22 -15.47 10.93
N ASN A 390 -12.04 -16.61 11.59
CA ASN A 390 -10.84 -17.43 11.51
C ASN A 390 -11.26 -18.91 11.58
N SER A 391 -11.24 -19.58 10.43
CA SER A 391 -11.68 -20.96 10.27
C SER A 391 -10.56 -21.79 9.66
N GLU A 392 -10.41 -23.03 10.12
CA GLU A 392 -9.47 -24.01 9.58
C GLU A 392 -10.24 -25.26 9.11
N PRO A 393 -10.89 -25.22 7.93
CA PRO A 393 -11.70 -26.35 7.44
C PRO A 393 -10.86 -27.59 7.24
N ASN A 394 -9.63 -27.39 6.76
CA ASN A 394 -8.65 -28.42 6.48
C ASN A 394 -9.23 -29.58 5.64
N GLU A 395 -9.89 -29.22 4.54
CA GLU A 395 -10.66 -30.14 3.72
C GLU A 395 -10.23 -30.12 2.24
N TRP A 396 -10.37 -31.27 1.59
CA TRP A 396 -10.10 -31.40 0.16
C TRP A 396 -11.35 -31.01 -0.65
N MET A 397 -11.21 -29.96 -1.46
CA MET A 397 -12.20 -29.57 -2.46
C MET A 397 -11.92 -30.35 -3.74
N THR A 398 -12.60 -31.48 -3.94
CA THR A 398 -12.30 -32.44 -5.02
C THR A 398 -13.27 -32.40 -6.21
N SER A 399 -14.46 -31.82 -6.03
CA SER A 399 -15.43 -31.72 -7.11
C SER A 399 -15.09 -30.58 -8.06
N GLU A 400 -15.51 -30.68 -9.33
CA GLU A 400 -15.33 -29.62 -10.33
C GLU A 400 -15.84 -28.27 -9.80
N ASN A 401 -17.01 -28.29 -9.14
CA ASN A 401 -17.54 -27.19 -8.37
C ASN A 401 -17.68 -27.62 -6.91
N SER A 402 -16.96 -26.93 -6.02
CA SER A 402 -17.00 -27.18 -4.58
C SER A 402 -17.20 -25.85 -3.86
N THR A 403 -18.04 -25.82 -2.82
CA THR A 403 -18.26 -24.62 -2.01
C THR A 403 -18.18 -24.97 -0.54
N ALA A 404 -17.31 -24.26 0.19
CA ALA A 404 -17.24 -24.28 1.64
C ALA A 404 -17.96 -23.03 2.17
N GLU A 405 -19.08 -23.22 2.88
CA GLU A 405 -19.85 -22.12 3.48
C GLU A 405 -19.60 -22.02 4.99
N PHE A 406 -19.50 -20.79 5.49
CA PHE A 406 -19.32 -20.48 6.90
C PHE A 406 -20.39 -19.50 7.36
N ASN A 407 -20.96 -19.74 8.54
CA ASN A 407 -21.70 -18.69 9.22
C ASN A 407 -20.71 -17.59 9.63
N ALA A 408 -21.08 -16.35 9.38
CA ALA A 408 -20.26 -15.19 9.70
C ALA A 408 -21.12 -14.17 10.44
N ASP A 409 -20.54 -13.52 11.45
CA ASP A 409 -21.19 -12.43 12.18
C ASP A 409 -20.26 -11.23 12.23
N PHE A 410 -20.51 -10.26 11.35
CA PHE A 410 -19.73 -9.02 11.31
C PHE A 410 -20.36 -7.93 12.19
N SER A 411 -21.36 -8.24 13.04
CA SER A 411 -22.02 -7.24 13.89
C SER A 411 -21.08 -6.59 14.92
N GLY A 412 -19.97 -7.26 15.25
CA GLY A 412 -18.92 -6.73 16.11
C GLY A 412 -17.99 -5.71 15.44
N VAL A 413 -18.07 -5.52 14.12
CA VAL A 413 -17.24 -4.54 13.41
C VAL A 413 -17.61 -3.14 13.87
N THR A 414 -16.60 -2.42 14.38
CA THR A 414 -16.71 -1.02 14.81
C THR A 414 -16.02 -0.10 13.80
N ASN A 415 -16.03 1.21 14.06
CA ASN A 415 -15.46 2.23 13.16
C ASN A 415 -16.05 2.12 11.74
N LEU A 416 -17.33 2.48 11.60
CA LEU A 416 -18.04 2.42 10.32
C LEU A 416 -17.97 3.74 9.53
N GLU A 417 -17.33 4.76 10.11
CA GLU A 417 -17.15 6.09 9.51
C GLU A 417 -15.69 6.52 9.66
N ASP A 418 -15.20 7.27 8.66
CA ASP A 418 -13.85 7.82 8.71
C ASP A 418 -13.74 8.94 9.74
N PRO A 419 -12.61 9.05 10.45
CA PRO A 419 -12.42 10.04 11.51
C PRO A 419 -12.50 11.46 10.97
N VAL A 420 -13.18 12.33 11.73
CA VAL A 420 -13.17 13.78 11.49
C VAL A 420 -11.97 14.38 12.21
N PHE A 421 -11.21 15.19 11.46
CA PHE A 421 -9.95 15.80 11.86
C PHE A 421 -10.12 17.25 12.29
#